data_AF-A0A1N7JYC7-F1
#
_entry.id   AF-A0A1N7JYC7-F1
#
_cell.length_a   1.000
_cell.length_b   1.000
_cell.length_c   1.000
_cell.angle_alpha   90.00
_cell.angle_beta   90.00
_cell.angle_gamma   90.00
#
_symmetry.space_group_name_H-M   'P 1'
#
loop_
_entity.id
_entity.type
_entity.pdbx_description
1 polymer ?
#
loop_
_entity_poly.entity_id
_entity_poly.type
_entity_poly.pdbx_seq_one_letter_code
_entity_poly.pdbx_strand_id
1 'polypeptide(L)'
;MLSYVENKGHAMNVTEVNESLAAVRDIEARAAQLPVPWGMVTAAGLTFGLGIGLMLAGHVWGLLVLLVSLVFMIVLDFGSKRTVRTAMKQDVQQEENSWSWKRFLSFLVLYTIAYIGMQVYADHYPDGNTAVGIVVGIIAAAAMITGYGLTWRKFH
;
A
#
# COMPACT_ATOMS: atom_id res chain seq x y z
N MET A 1 -51.94 39.27 -28.75
CA MET A 1 -52.15 38.76 -27.39
C MET A 1 -50.97 37.88 -27.04
N LEU A 2 -50.03 38.45 -26.28
CA LEU A 2 -48.98 37.74 -25.54
C LEU A 2 -49.65 36.99 -24.39
N SER A 3 -49.53 35.66 -24.34
CA SER A 3 -49.76 34.86 -23.14
C SER A 3 -49.52 33.38 -23.49
N TYR A 4 -48.81 32.64 -22.64
CA TYR A 4 -48.69 31.17 -22.61
C TYR A 4 -47.47 30.42 -23.19
N VAL A 5 -46.30 31.03 -23.41
CA VAL A 5 -45.05 30.24 -23.45
C VAL A 5 -43.93 30.93 -22.69
N GLU A 6 -44.26 31.46 -21.53
CA GLU A 6 -43.31 31.91 -20.53
C GLU A 6 -43.41 30.93 -19.36
N ASN A 7 -42.26 30.46 -18.86
CA ASN A 7 -42.08 29.66 -17.64
C ASN A 7 -42.12 28.12 -17.77
N LYS A 8 -41.13 27.53 -18.46
CA LYS A 8 -40.60 26.18 -18.15
C LYS A 8 -39.07 26.17 -18.00
N GLY A 9 -38.55 27.26 -17.44
CA GLY A 9 -37.19 27.31 -16.91
C GLY A 9 -37.29 27.54 -15.41
N HIS A 10 -37.64 26.51 -14.64
CA HIS A 10 -37.18 26.49 -13.26
C HIS A 10 -35.65 26.51 -13.36
N ALA A 11 -35.07 27.69 -13.22
CA ALA A 11 -33.65 27.89 -13.04
C ALA A 11 -33.30 27.06 -11.80
N MET A 12 -32.87 25.82 -12.05
CA MET A 12 -32.45 24.88 -11.03
C MET A 12 -31.49 25.63 -10.13
N ASN A 13 -31.83 25.76 -8.85
CA ASN A 13 -31.11 26.64 -7.96
C ASN A 13 -29.65 26.19 -7.97
N VAL A 14 -28.71 27.12 -8.20
CA VAL A 14 -27.27 26.79 -8.31
C VAL A 14 -26.81 26.01 -7.07
N THR A 15 -27.45 26.26 -5.92
CA THR A 15 -27.30 25.53 -4.67
C THR A 15 -27.72 24.06 -4.79
N GLU A 16 -28.89 23.75 -5.36
CA GLU A 16 -29.36 22.36 -5.57
C GLU A 16 -28.49 21.60 -6.58
N VAL A 17 -28.00 22.29 -7.63
CA VAL A 17 -27.07 21.70 -8.61
C VAL A 17 -25.75 21.35 -7.95
N ASN A 18 -25.20 22.25 -7.12
CA ASN A 18 -23.97 22.01 -6.38
C ASN A 18 -24.13 20.91 -5.32
N GLU A 19 -25.29 20.85 -4.66
CA GLU A 19 -25.61 19.83 -3.66
C GLU A 19 -25.77 18.44 -4.31
N SER A 20 -26.42 18.38 -5.46
CA SER A 20 -26.55 17.15 -6.26
C SER A 20 -25.18 16.68 -6.78
N LEU A 21 -24.32 17.59 -7.25
CA LEU A 21 -22.95 17.27 -7.66
C LEU A 21 -22.08 16.82 -6.47
N ALA A 22 -22.27 17.42 -5.29
CA ALA A 22 -21.58 16.99 -4.07
C ALA A 22 -22.04 15.60 -3.63
N ALA A 23 -23.35 15.30 -3.71
CA ALA A 23 -23.90 13.99 -3.41
C ALA A 23 -23.39 12.92 -4.39
N VAL A 24 -23.35 13.22 -5.69
CA VAL A 24 -22.76 12.31 -6.69
C VAL A 24 -21.28 12.10 -6.43
N ARG A 25 -20.51 13.15 -6.12
CA ARG A 25 -19.09 13.02 -5.75
C ARG A 25 -18.87 12.19 -4.50
N ASP A 26 -19.75 12.29 -3.49
CA ASP A 26 -19.65 11.49 -2.27
C ASP A 26 -19.99 10.01 -2.54
N ILE A 27 -20.97 9.74 -3.40
CA ILE A 27 -21.30 8.38 -3.84
C ILE A 27 -20.18 7.80 -4.69
N GLU A 28 -19.62 8.57 -5.63
CA GLU A 28 -18.46 8.16 -6.44
C GLU A 28 -17.23 7.94 -5.57
N ALA A 29 -16.99 8.79 -4.57
CA ALA A 29 -15.89 8.63 -3.62
C ALA A 29 -16.05 7.35 -2.78
N ARG A 30 -17.27 7.01 -2.37
CA ARG A 30 -17.58 5.76 -1.65
C ARG A 30 -17.50 4.54 -2.56
N ALA A 31 -18.02 4.61 -3.78
CA ALA A 31 -17.96 3.56 -4.78
C ALA A 31 -16.53 3.33 -5.30
N ALA A 32 -15.66 4.34 -5.18
CA ALA A 32 -14.26 4.24 -5.56
C ALA A 32 -13.36 3.60 -4.49
N GLN A 33 -13.84 3.39 -3.25
CA GLN A 33 -13.02 2.78 -2.22
C GLN A 33 -12.83 1.28 -2.49
N LEU A 34 -11.66 0.91 -3.01
CA LEU A 34 -11.23 -0.48 -3.06
C LEU A 34 -11.11 -1.02 -1.62
N PRO A 35 -11.69 -2.20 -1.32
CA PRO A 35 -11.49 -2.82 -0.02
C PRO A 35 -10.00 -3.13 0.17
N VAL A 36 -9.46 -2.78 1.34
CA VAL A 36 -8.06 -3.11 1.68
C VAL A 36 -7.94 -4.63 1.80
N PRO A 37 -7.06 -5.31 1.04
CA PRO A 37 -6.87 -6.75 1.11
C PRO A 37 -6.05 -7.14 2.35
N TRP A 38 -6.62 -6.92 3.54
CA TRP A 38 -5.96 -7.11 4.84
C TRP A 38 -5.27 -8.47 4.97
N GLY A 39 -5.87 -9.55 4.45
CA GLY A 39 -5.27 -10.88 4.51
C GLY A 39 -3.89 -10.96 3.85
N MET A 40 -3.74 -10.41 2.64
CA MET A 40 -2.45 -10.39 1.95
C MET A 40 -1.49 -9.36 2.56
N VAL A 41 -1.98 -8.21 3.02
CA VAL A 41 -1.14 -7.19 3.71
C VAL A 41 -0.54 -7.77 5.00
N THR A 42 -1.35 -8.47 5.79
CA THR A 42 -0.90 -9.18 6.99
C THR A 42 0.10 -10.27 6.65
N ALA A 43 -0.17 -11.10 5.64
CA ALA A 43 0.77 -12.13 5.20
C ALA A 43 2.13 -11.53 4.80
N ALA A 44 2.12 -10.48 3.95
CA ALA A 44 3.33 -9.80 3.51
C ALA A 44 4.12 -9.20 4.69
N GLY A 45 3.44 -8.54 5.62
CA GLY A 45 4.06 -7.95 6.81
C GLY A 45 4.62 -8.97 7.80
N LEU A 46 3.93 -10.09 8.01
CA LEU A 46 4.43 -11.19 8.84
C LEU A 46 5.69 -11.81 8.22
N THR A 47 5.68 -12.12 6.92
CA THR A 47 6.90 -12.60 6.24
C THR A 47 8.04 -11.58 6.28
N PHE A 48 7.74 -10.29 6.17
CA PHE A 48 8.73 -9.23 6.26
C PHE A 48 9.42 -9.22 7.63
N GLY A 49 8.63 -9.16 8.71
CA GLY A 49 9.15 -9.18 10.07
C GLY A 49 9.89 -10.48 10.41
N LEU A 50 9.41 -11.61 9.90
CA LEU A 50 10.08 -12.90 10.08
C LEU A 50 11.44 -12.94 9.36
N GLY A 51 11.56 -12.38 8.16
CA GLY A 51 12.83 -12.28 7.44
C GLY A 51 13.85 -11.41 8.17
N ILE A 52 13.42 -10.26 8.71
CA ILE A 52 14.28 -9.38 9.54
C ILE A 52 14.68 -10.08 10.84
N GLY A 53 13.73 -10.74 11.51
CA GLY A 53 14.01 -11.45 12.76
C GLY A 53 14.99 -12.60 12.58
N LEU A 54 14.85 -13.39 11.50
CA LEU A 54 15.79 -14.45 11.15
C LEU A 54 17.18 -13.90 10.82
N MET A 55 17.28 -12.78 10.10
CA MET A 55 18.57 -12.15 9.83
C MET A 55 19.28 -11.75 11.13
N LEU A 56 18.58 -11.10 12.05
CA LEU A 56 19.18 -10.64 13.31
C LEU A 56 19.48 -11.80 14.27
N ALA A 57 18.77 -12.92 14.13
CA ALA A 57 19.07 -14.18 14.80
C ALA A 57 20.25 -14.95 14.16
N GLY A 58 20.95 -14.38 13.17
CA GLY A 58 22.13 -15.01 12.56
C GLY A 58 21.80 -16.08 11.51
N HIS A 59 20.53 -16.25 11.13
CA HIS A 59 20.15 -17.24 10.13
C HIS A 59 20.33 -16.71 8.71
N VAL A 60 21.15 -17.42 7.93
CA VAL A 60 21.47 -17.11 6.51
C VAL A 60 20.20 -17.05 5.63
N TRP A 61 19.16 -17.79 6.00
CA TRP A 61 17.88 -17.85 5.28
C TRP A 61 17.02 -16.58 5.40
N GLY A 62 17.35 -15.64 6.29
CA GLY A 62 16.57 -14.42 6.49
C GLY A 62 16.41 -13.57 5.21
N LEU A 63 17.44 -13.54 4.35
CA LEU A 63 17.36 -12.87 3.04
C LEU A 63 16.29 -13.51 2.14
N LEU A 64 16.23 -14.84 2.09
CA LEU A 64 15.27 -15.55 1.25
C LEU A 64 13.83 -15.28 1.69
N VAL A 65 13.59 -15.20 3.00
CA VAL A 65 12.27 -14.84 3.53
C VAL A 65 11.91 -13.38 3.22
N LEU A 66 12.87 -12.45 3.28
CA LEU A 66 12.67 -11.07 2.84
C LEU A 66 12.31 -10.96 1.36
N LEU A 67 12.93 -11.77 0.50
CA LEU A 67 12.60 -11.84 -0.93
C LEU A 67 11.20 -12.40 -1.16
N VAL A 68 10.76 -13.38 -0.38
CA VAL A 68 9.36 -13.88 -0.44
C VAL A 68 8.37 -12.76 -0.06
N SER A 69 8.68 -11.98 0.97
CA SER A 69 7.86 -10.81 1.33
C SER A 69 7.79 -9.77 0.20
N LEU A 70 8.89 -9.53 -0.49
CA LEU A 70 8.91 -8.67 -1.68
C LEU A 70 7.99 -9.20 -2.78
N VAL A 71 8.00 -10.51 -3.05
CA VAL A 71 7.08 -11.15 -4.01
C VAL A 71 5.62 -10.92 -3.61
N PHE A 72 5.27 -11.09 -2.33
CA PHE A 72 3.90 -10.81 -1.86
C PHE A 72 3.51 -9.35 -2.07
N MET A 73 4.41 -8.40 -1.83
CA MET A 73 4.14 -6.99 -2.11
C MET A 73 3.95 -6.71 -3.59
N ILE A 74 4.75 -7.31 -4.47
CA ILE A 74 4.58 -7.20 -5.91
C ILE A 74 3.21 -7.74 -6.31
N VAL A 75 2.84 -8.94 -5.86
CA VAL A 75 1.52 -9.54 -6.15
C VAL A 75 0.38 -8.66 -5.66
N LEU A 76 0.49 -8.08 -4.47
CA LEU A 76 -0.48 -7.11 -3.93
C LEU A 76 -0.64 -5.88 -4.82
N ASP A 77 0.46 -5.32 -5.30
CA ASP A 77 0.49 -4.09 -6.11
C ASP A 77 0.00 -4.33 -7.55
N PHE A 78 0.19 -5.53 -8.08
CA PHE A 78 -0.38 -5.94 -9.37
C PHE A 78 -1.86 -6.36 -9.27
N GLY A 79 -2.25 -7.01 -8.17
CA GLY A 79 -3.62 -7.50 -7.94
C GLY A 79 -4.62 -6.40 -7.59
N SER A 80 -4.16 -5.25 -7.11
CA SER A 80 -5.01 -4.09 -6.77
C SER A 80 -5.32 -3.17 -7.94
N LYS A 81 -4.78 -3.44 -9.13
CA LYS A 81 -4.95 -2.58 -10.32
C LYS A 81 -6.39 -2.60 -10.81
N ARG A 82 -7.02 -1.43 -10.93
CA ARG A 82 -8.35 -1.25 -11.54
C ARG A 82 -8.31 -1.71 -13.01
N THR A 83 -8.99 -2.80 -13.31
CA THR A 83 -9.17 -3.31 -14.68
C THR A 83 -10.19 -2.52 -15.51
N VAL A 84 -10.87 -1.53 -14.91
CA VAL A 84 -12.04 -0.88 -15.52
C VAL A 84 -11.80 0.62 -15.74
N ARG A 85 -11.92 1.05 -17.00
CA ARG A 85 -11.91 2.46 -17.42
C ARG A 85 -13.02 3.22 -16.70
N THR A 86 -12.69 4.27 -15.96
CA THR A 86 -13.67 5.23 -15.42
C THR A 86 -14.30 6.10 -16.52
N ALA A 87 -13.64 6.25 -17.67
CA ALA A 87 -14.22 6.83 -18.88
C ALA A 87 -13.56 6.26 -20.14
N MET A 88 -14.36 5.91 -21.15
CA MET A 88 -13.90 5.28 -22.40
C MET A 88 -12.90 6.12 -23.23
N LYS A 89 -12.71 7.40 -22.89
CA LYS A 89 -11.85 8.37 -23.58
C LYS A 89 -10.60 8.81 -22.80
N GLN A 90 -10.42 8.37 -21.56
CA GLN A 90 -9.16 8.63 -20.86
C GLN A 90 -8.14 7.57 -21.28
N ASP A 91 -7.01 8.02 -21.81
CA ASP A 91 -5.84 7.16 -21.96
C ASP A 91 -5.51 6.57 -20.60
N VAL A 92 -5.31 5.25 -20.56
CA VAL A 92 -4.81 4.57 -19.38
C VAL A 92 -3.45 5.19 -19.10
N GLN A 93 -3.36 5.98 -18.03
CA GLN A 93 -2.16 6.71 -17.66
C GLN A 93 -1.08 5.66 -17.36
N GLN A 94 -0.21 5.39 -18.34
CA GLN A 94 0.79 4.32 -18.26
C GLN A 94 1.78 4.54 -17.11
N GLU A 95 1.91 5.78 -16.61
CA GLU A 95 2.80 6.14 -15.52
C GLU A 95 2.34 5.61 -14.14
N GLU A 96 1.04 5.39 -13.91
CA GLU A 96 0.54 4.73 -12.69
C GLU A 96 0.93 3.23 -12.62
N ASN A 97 1.44 2.68 -13.71
CA ASN A 97 1.63 1.24 -13.88
C ASN A 97 3.06 0.75 -13.56
N SER A 98 3.96 1.64 -13.11
CA SER A 98 5.36 1.28 -12.86
C SER A 98 5.61 0.93 -11.38
N TRP A 99 6.05 -0.31 -11.13
CA TRP A 99 6.61 -0.68 -9.82
C TRP A 99 7.77 0.25 -9.51
N SER A 100 7.65 1.03 -8.44
CA SER A 100 8.68 2.01 -8.09
C SER A 100 9.94 1.30 -7.64
N TRP A 101 11.02 1.40 -8.41
CA TRP A 101 12.36 0.90 -8.05
C TRP A 101 12.81 1.39 -6.66
N LYS A 102 12.28 2.53 -6.20
CA LYS A 102 12.48 3.06 -4.85
C LYS A 102 12.01 2.08 -3.76
N ARG A 103 10.90 1.35 -3.95
CA ARG A 103 10.41 0.33 -3.01
C ARG A 103 11.40 -0.83 -2.92
N PHE A 104 11.93 -1.30 -4.04
CA PHE A 104 12.98 -2.32 -4.07
C PHE A 104 14.28 -1.86 -3.37
N LEU A 105 14.72 -0.63 -3.65
CA LEU A 105 15.88 -0.04 -2.97
C LEU A 105 15.64 0.09 -1.46
N SER A 106 14.42 0.38 -1.02
CA SER A 106 14.07 0.44 0.40
C SER A 106 14.31 -0.90 1.08
N PHE A 107 13.92 -2.01 0.44
CA PHE A 107 14.19 -3.37 0.93
C PHE A 107 15.70 -3.67 1.00
N LEU A 108 16.47 -3.29 -0.02
CA LEU A 108 17.93 -3.48 -0.03
C LEU A 108 18.62 -2.66 1.07
N VAL A 109 18.21 -1.41 1.28
CA VAL A 109 18.75 -0.56 2.34
C VAL A 109 18.44 -1.16 3.71
N LEU A 110 17.21 -1.61 3.94
CA LEU A 110 16.79 -2.21 5.20
C LEU A 110 17.53 -3.53 5.47
N TYR A 111 17.70 -4.36 4.44
CA TYR A 111 18.55 -5.54 4.48
C TYR A 111 19.99 -5.19 4.86
N THR A 112 20.56 -4.17 4.22
CA THR A 112 21.94 -3.73 4.46
C THR A 112 22.12 -3.23 5.89
N ILE A 113 21.18 -2.46 6.42
CA ILE A 113 21.19 -1.99 7.82
C ILE A 113 21.14 -3.18 8.78
N ALA A 114 20.23 -4.14 8.55
CA ALA A 114 20.13 -5.34 9.40
C ALA A 114 21.41 -6.19 9.34
N TYR A 115 22.01 -6.33 8.17
CA TYR A 115 23.26 -7.06 7.97
C TYR A 115 24.45 -6.37 8.64
N ILE A 116 24.59 -5.06 8.49
CA ILE A 116 25.63 -4.28 9.17
C ILE A 116 25.44 -4.34 10.68
N GLY A 117 24.19 -4.24 11.16
CA GLY A 117 23.89 -4.42 12.58
C GLY A 117 24.38 -5.78 13.10
N MET A 118 24.09 -6.85 12.37
CA MET A 118 24.59 -8.19 12.71
C MET A 118 26.13 -8.23 12.75
N GLN A 119 26.82 -7.67 11.75
CA GLN A 119 28.28 -7.63 11.68
C GLN A 119 28.91 -6.82 12.82
N VAL A 120 28.34 -5.67 13.18
CA VAL A 120 28.83 -4.82 14.28
C VAL A 120 28.68 -5.50 15.64
N TYR A 121 27.61 -6.28 15.81
CA TYR A 121 27.36 -7.02 17.05
C TYR A 121 27.89 -8.46 17.02
N ALA A 122 28.55 -8.88 15.94
CA ALA A 122 29.04 -10.25 15.76
C ALA A 122 30.08 -10.64 16.82
N ASP A 123 30.93 -9.71 17.25
CA ASP A 123 31.93 -9.96 18.30
C ASP A 123 31.29 -10.21 19.69
N HIS A 124 30.09 -9.66 19.93
CA HIS A 124 29.35 -9.84 21.20
C HIS A 124 28.33 -10.99 21.12
N TYR A 125 27.84 -11.29 19.93
CA TYR A 125 26.83 -12.32 19.66
C TYR A 125 27.23 -13.11 18.40
N PRO A 126 28.21 -14.03 18.51
CA PRO A 126 28.76 -14.76 17.36
C PRO A 126 27.73 -15.68 16.68
N ASP A 127 26.73 -16.14 17.42
CA ASP A 127 25.62 -16.95 16.91
C ASP A 127 24.37 -16.11 16.58
N GLY A 128 24.47 -14.78 16.64
CA GLY A 128 23.34 -13.86 16.54
C GLY A 128 22.56 -13.73 17.85
N ASN A 129 21.56 -12.84 17.87
CA ASN A 129 20.74 -12.60 19.06
C ASN A 129 19.27 -12.83 18.76
N THR A 130 18.80 -14.05 19.05
CA THR A 130 17.42 -14.49 18.80
C THR A 130 16.39 -13.62 19.53
N ALA A 131 16.68 -13.16 20.75
CA ALA A 131 15.77 -12.30 21.50
C ALA A 131 15.59 -10.94 20.80
N VAL A 132 16.69 -10.33 20.36
CA VAL A 132 16.65 -9.08 19.57
C VAL A 132 15.97 -9.31 18.23
N GLY A 133 16.25 -10.42 17.55
CA GLY A 133 15.61 -10.77 16.30
C GLY A 133 14.09 -10.92 16.42
N ILE A 134 13.60 -11.57 17.47
CA ILE A 134 12.16 -11.68 17.74
C ILE A 134 11.54 -10.30 17.96
N VAL A 135 12.12 -9.48 18.83
CA VAL A 135 11.59 -8.15 19.16
C VAL A 135 11.57 -7.25 17.93
N VAL A 136 12.68 -7.15 17.21
CA VAL A 136 12.78 -6.29 16.02
C VAL A 136 11.91 -6.82 14.88
N GLY A 137 11.81 -8.14 14.72
CA GLY A 137 10.93 -8.77 13.74
C GLY A 137 9.45 -8.46 13.98
N ILE A 138 8.99 -8.52 15.23
CA ILE A 138 7.61 -8.15 15.61
C ILE A 138 7.35 -6.67 15.33
N ILE A 139 8.27 -5.79 15.73
CA ILE A 139 8.15 -4.34 15.49
C ILE A 139 8.07 -4.06 13.98
N ALA A 140 8.94 -4.70 13.19
CA ALA A 140 8.95 -4.54 11.75
C ALA A 140 7.67 -5.05 11.08
N ALA A 141 7.14 -6.20 11.53
CA ALA A 141 5.85 -6.71 11.04
C ALA A 141 4.72 -5.73 11.36
N ALA A 142 4.61 -5.26 12.61
CA ALA A 142 3.57 -4.32 13.02
C ALA A 142 3.67 -3.00 12.24
N ALA A 143 4.88 -2.45 12.08
CA ALA A 143 5.11 -1.24 11.31
C ALA A 143 4.72 -1.42 9.84
N MET A 144 5.05 -2.56 9.23
CA MET A 144 4.72 -2.85 7.84
C MET A 144 3.21 -3.02 7.62
N ILE A 145 2.54 -3.81 8.47
CA ILE A 145 1.09 -4.03 8.37
C ILE A 145 0.33 -2.71 8.55
N THR A 146 0.70 -1.95 9.58
CA THR A 146 0.02 -0.69 9.92
C THR A 146 0.32 0.38 8.87
N GLY A 147 1.59 0.54 8.49
CA GLY A 147 2.01 1.52 7.48
C GLY A 147 1.37 1.25 6.13
N TYR A 148 1.42 0.01 5.65
CA TYR A 148 0.87 -0.36 4.35
C TYR A 148 -0.67 -0.34 4.35
N GLY A 149 -1.30 -0.82 5.44
CA GLY A 149 -2.76 -0.78 5.59
C GLY A 149 -3.34 0.63 5.66
N LEU A 150 -2.68 1.54 6.39
CA LEU A 150 -3.12 2.94 6.51
C LEU A 150 -2.89 3.74 5.22
N THR A 151 -1.83 3.42 4.47
CA THR A 151 -1.49 4.14 3.24
C THR A 151 -2.13 3.54 1.99
N TRP A 152 -2.75 2.36 2.09
CA TRP A 152 -3.39 1.67 0.96
C TRP A 152 -4.34 2.58 0.18
N ARG A 153 -5.32 3.19 0.86
CA ARG A 153 -6.32 4.07 0.22
C ARG A 153 -5.75 5.35 -0.41
N LYS A 154 -4.50 5.69 -0.10
CA LYS A 154 -3.81 6.86 -0.66
C LYS A 154 -3.06 6.52 -1.95
N PHE A 155 -2.61 5.26 -2.08
CA PHE A 155 -1.77 4.81 -3.19
C PHE A 155 -2.46 3.82 -4.13
N HIS A 156 -3.66 3.36 -3.78
CA HIS A 156 -4.51 2.41 -4.53
C HIS A 156 -5.97 2.83 -4.44
#